data_AF-A0A7X2IUX2-F1
#
_entry.id   AF-A0A7X2IUX2-F1
#
_cell.length_a   1.000
_cell.length_b   1.000
_cell.length_c   1.000
_cell.angle_alpha   90.00
_cell.angle_beta   90.00
_cell.angle_gamma   90.00
#
_symmetry.space_group_name_H-M   'P 1'
#
loop_
_entity.id
_entity.type
_entity.pdbx_description
1 polymer ?
#
loop_
_entity_poly.entity_id
_entity_poly.type
_entity_poly.pdbx_seq_one_letter_code
_entity_poly.pdbx_strand_id
1 'polypeptide(L)'
;MTPAMVVYLTRHAEKMSGPDPELSERGLLRARNIATMLRRSGIGHIYATPFRRAHQTGEALAARLGLAVQSYDPGAQNAFARQLLALGGTMLVVGHTDTIPDLIRLLGGEPGMPYLETDFDRVYQLVIAGDGSVTTTLLASLP
;
A
#
# COMPACT_ATOMS: atom_id res chain seq x y z
N MET A 1 3.73 -6.99 25.91
CA MET A 1 4.13 -7.17 24.50
C MET A 1 3.64 -5.97 23.75
N THR A 2 4.54 -5.18 23.15
CA THR A 2 4.15 -4.14 22.20
C THR A 2 3.36 -4.80 21.06
N PRO A 3 2.19 -4.28 20.68
CA PRO A 3 1.39 -4.88 19.63
C PRO A 3 2.18 -4.85 18.32
N ALA A 4 2.09 -5.94 17.54
CA ALA A 4 2.69 -5.99 16.21
C ALA A 4 2.01 -4.96 15.29
N MET A 5 2.82 -4.23 14.53
CA MET A 5 2.36 -3.34 13.46
C MET A 5 2.31 -4.12 12.15
N VAL A 6 1.27 -3.89 11.34
CA VAL A 6 1.11 -4.57 10.04
C VAL A 6 0.88 -3.53 8.96
N VAL A 7 1.76 -3.51 7.96
CA VAL A 7 1.66 -2.60 6.82
C VAL A 7 1.42 -3.40 5.56
N TYR A 8 0.28 -3.18 4.92
CA TYR A 8 0.04 -3.64 3.56
C TYR A 8 0.53 -2.56 2.60
N LEU A 9 1.39 -2.91 1.65
CA LEU A 9 1.91 -1.97 0.66
C LEU A 9 1.63 -2.47 -0.74
N THR A 10 1.14 -1.59 -1.61
CA THR A 10 0.94 -1.92 -3.02
C THR A 10 1.17 -0.70 -3.89
N ARG A 11 1.54 -0.91 -5.15
CA ARG A 11 1.50 0.18 -6.13
C ARG A 11 0.06 0.41 -6.57
N HIS A 12 -0.23 1.56 -7.17
CA HIS A 12 -1.54 1.77 -7.79
C HIS A 12 -1.87 0.69 -8.84
N ALA A 13 -3.16 0.42 -9.02
CA ALA A 13 -3.66 -0.48 -10.05
C ALA A 13 -3.50 0.11 -11.47
N GLU A 14 -3.95 -0.62 -12.48
CA GLU A 14 -3.81 -0.27 -13.89
C GLU A 14 -4.45 1.08 -14.22
N LYS A 15 -3.68 1.97 -14.81
CA LYS A 15 -4.09 3.32 -15.16
C LYS A 15 -4.36 3.49 -16.66
N MET A 16 -5.14 4.51 -17.00
CA MET A 16 -5.23 5.01 -18.37
C MET A 16 -3.95 5.77 -18.79
N SER A 17 -3.92 6.31 -20.01
CA SER A 17 -2.86 7.19 -20.51
C SER A 17 -3.15 8.66 -20.16
N GLY A 18 -2.11 9.47 -19.98
CA GLY A 18 -2.22 10.89 -19.63
C GLY A 18 -1.28 11.31 -18.48
N PRO A 19 -1.28 12.60 -18.10
CA PRO A 19 -0.35 13.16 -17.11
C PRO A 19 -0.67 12.74 -15.66
N ASP A 20 -1.94 12.70 -15.25
CA ASP A 20 -2.38 12.09 -14.00
C ASP A 20 -3.63 11.23 -14.25
N PRO A 21 -3.44 10.07 -14.89
CA PRO A 21 -4.53 9.27 -15.38
C PRO A 21 -5.31 8.65 -14.22
N GLU A 22 -6.60 8.48 -14.44
CA GLU A 22 -7.47 7.63 -13.63
C GLU A 22 -7.09 6.16 -13.78
N LEU A 23 -7.62 5.32 -12.89
CA LEU A 23 -7.63 3.89 -13.11
C LEU A 23 -8.44 3.53 -14.37
N SER A 24 -7.90 2.59 -15.15
CA SER A 24 -8.62 1.90 -16.21
C SER A 24 -9.72 0.99 -15.61
N GLU A 25 -10.63 0.46 -16.44
CA GLU A 25 -11.62 -0.52 -15.97
C GLU A 25 -10.98 -1.74 -15.29
N ARG A 26 -9.87 -2.24 -15.85
CA ARG A 26 -9.06 -3.31 -15.25
C ARG A 26 -8.48 -2.89 -13.90
N GLY A 27 -8.00 -1.66 -13.80
CA GLY A 27 -7.47 -1.11 -12.54
C GLY A 27 -8.53 -0.96 -11.47
N LEU A 28 -9.73 -0.51 -11.85
CA LEU A 28 -10.87 -0.43 -10.93
C LEU A 28 -11.28 -1.83 -10.44
N LEU A 29 -11.25 -2.85 -11.31
CA LEU A 29 -11.49 -4.23 -10.91
C LEU A 29 -10.42 -4.73 -9.93
N ARG A 30 -9.14 -4.52 -10.23
CA ARG A 30 -8.05 -4.90 -9.35
C ARG A 30 -8.13 -4.19 -7.99
N ALA A 31 -8.42 -2.90 -7.96
CA ALA A 31 -8.61 -2.16 -6.72
C ALA A 31 -9.70 -2.79 -5.84
N ARG A 32 -10.82 -3.24 -6.44
CA ARG A 32 -11.86 -4.00 -5.74
C ARG A 32 -11.39 -5.38 -5.27
N ASN A 33 -10.54 -6.06 -6.04
CA ASN A 33 -9.96 -7.34 -5.63
C ASN A 33 -9.03 -7.19 -4.44
N ILE A 34 -8.15 -6.17 -4.44
CA ILE A 34 -7.30 -5.81 -3.31
C ILE A 34 -8.17 -5.46 -2.08
N ALA A 35 -9.20 -4.63 -2.27
CA ALA A 35 -10.14 -4.29 -1.20
C ALA A 35 -10.82 -5.54 -0.62
N THR A 36 -11.21 -6.49 -1.47
CA THR A 36 -11.81 -7.76 -1.03
C THR A 36 -10.81 -8.62 -0.27
N MET A 37 -9.58 -8.71 -0.75
CA MET A 37 -8.48 -9.44 -0.10
C MET A 37 -8.23 -8.91 1.31
N LEU A 38 -8.23 -7.59 1.48
CA LEU A 38 -7.84 -6.92 2.73
C LEU A 38 -9.03 -6.59 3.66
N ARG A 39 -10.28 -6.87 3.28
CA ARG A 39 -11.49 -6.43 4.03
C ARG A 39 -11.57 -6.89 5.49
N ARG A 40 -10.79 -7.91 5.88
CA ARG A 40 -10.79 -8.50 7.24
C ARG A 40 -9.42 -8.43 7.92
N SER A 41 -8.47 -7.68 7.36
CA SER A 41 -7.11 -7.60 7.93
C SER A 41 -6.99 -6.68 9.14
N GLY A 42 -8.06 -5.97 9.51
CA GLY A 42 -8.04 -5.02 10.64
C GLY A 42 -7.46 -3.65 10.31
N ILE A 43 -7.37 -3.30 9.02
CA ILE A 43 -6.88 -1.98 8.58
C ILE A 43 -7.70 -0.85 9.22
N GLY A 44 -7.01 0.05 9.92
CA GLY A 44 -7.56 1.28 10.49
C GLY A 44 -7.12 2.55 9.77
N HIS A 45 -6.07 2.48 8.95
CA HIS A 45 -5.52 3.62 8.22
C HIS A 45 -5.23 3.28 6.75
N ILE A 46 -5.53 4.21 5.85
CA ILE A 46 -5.24 4.07 4.42
C ILE A 46 -4.50 5.32 3.95
N TYR A 47 -3.33 5.12 3.37
CA TYR A 47 -2.48 6.17 2.83
C TYR A 47 -2.27 5.98 1.33
N ALA A 48 -2.23 7.07 0.58
CA ALA A 48 -1.88 7.06 -0.85
C ALA A 48 -1.01 8.28 -1.21
N THR A 49 -0.19 8.16 -2.26
CA THR A 49 0.39 9.36 -2.90
C THR A 49 -0.72 10.20 -3.53
N PRO A 50 -0.54 11.52 -3.75
CA PRO A 50 -1.62 12.41 -4.18
C PRO A 50 -2.13 12.17 -5.62
N PHE A 51 -1.56 11.22 -6.36
CA PHE A 51 -1.97 10.92 -7.72
C PHE A 51 -3.31 10.19 -7.77
N ARG A 52 -4.16 10.55 -8.73
CA ARG A 52 -5.52 9.98 -8.91
C ARG A 52 -5.54 8.46 -8.87
N ARG A 53 -4.69 7.81 -9.66
CA ARG A 53 -4.55 6.34 -9.71
C ARG A 53 -4.26 5.68 -8.36
N ALA A 54 -3.44 6.31 -7.51
CA ALA A 54 -3.09 5.77 -6.19
C ALA A 54 -4.26 5.96 -5.22
N HIS A 55 -4.85 7.15 -5.20
CA HIS A 55 -6.07 7.42 -4.42
C HIS A 55 -7.20 6.46 -4.77
N GLN A 56 -7.52 6.30 -6.05
CA GLN A 56 -8.60 5.41 -6.50
C GLN A 56 -8.37 3.94 -6.15
N THR A 57 -7.11 3.51 -6.09
CA THR A 57 -6.78 2.15 -5.64
C THR A 57 -7.09 1.99 -4.15
N GLY A 58 -6.72 2.97 -3.31
CA GLY A 58 -7.02 2.97 -1.88
C GLY A 58 -8.51 3.17 -1.55
N GLU A 59 -9.20 4.00 -2.35
CA GLU A 59 -10.62 4.33 -2.18
C GLU A 59 -11.53 3.09 -2.25
N ALA A 60 -11.17 2.09 -3.06
CA ALA A 60 -11.91 0.84 -3.14
C ALA A 60 -12.01 0.13 -1.78
N LEU A 61 -10.93 0.13 -0.98
CA LEU A 61 -10.96 -0.40 0.39
C LEU A 61 -11.58 0.60 1.36
N ALA A 62 -11.26 1.88 1.22
CA ALA A 62 -11.75 2.94 2.10
C ALA A 62 -13.28 2.98 2.14
N ALA A 63 -13.93 2.92 0.98
CA ALA A 63 -15.39 2.85 0.85
C ALA A 63 -15.99 1.62 1.55
N ARG A 64 -15.25 0.50 1.59
CA ARG A 64 -15.71 -0.75 2.20
C ARG A 64 -15.55 -0.77 3.72
N LEU A 65 -14.55 -0.05 4.24
CA LEU A 65 -14.26 0.03 5.66
C LEU A 65 -14.84 1.28 6.33
N GLY A 66 -15.42 2.22 5.56
CA GLY A 66 -15.88 3.51 6.09
C GLY A 66 -14.72 4.41 6.53
N LEU A 67 -13.55 4.28 5.89
CA LEU A 67 -12.35 5.06 6.18
C LEU A 67 -12.12 6.13 5.09
N ALA A 68 -11.25 7.08 5.39
CA ALA A 68 -10.73 8.03 4.41
C ALA A 68 -9.34 7.60 3.92
N VAL A 69 -9.00 7.96 2.68
CA VAL A 69 -7.63 7.87 2.16
C VAL A 69 -6.89 9.15 2.51
N GLN A 70 -5.77 9.02 3.23
CA GLN A 70 -4.92 10.14 3.60
C GLN A 70 -3.75 10.26 2.61
N SER A 71 -3.48 11.47 2.11
CA SER A 71 -2.33 11.67 1.23
C SER A 71 -1.02 11.68 2.02
N TYR A 72 0.04 11.10 1.45
CA TYR A 72 1.41 11.27 1.91
C TYR A 72 2.30 11.79 0.78
N ASP A 73 3.35 12.52 1.13
CA ASP A 73 4.31 13.04 0.17
C ASP A 73 5.28 11.94 -0.28
N PRO A 74 5.28 11.52 -1.56
CA PRO A 74 6.21 10.52 -2.06
C PRO A 74 7.69 10.94 -1.97
N GLY A 75 7.98 12.25 -1.90
CA GLY A 75 9.33 12.78 -1.72
C GLY A 75 9.84 12.75 -0.27
N ALA A 76 8.96 12.50 0.70
CA ALA A 76 9.28 12.53 2.14
C ALA A 76 9.28 11.14 2.80
N GLN A 77 9.70 10.08 2.08
CA GLN A 77 9.63 8.68 2.54
C GLN A 77 10.20 8.43 3.94
N ASN A 78 11.35 9.04 4.27
CA ASN A 78 11.98 8.89 5.60
C ASN A 78 11.11 9.48 6.73
N ALA A 79 10.46 10.62 6.49
CA ALA A 79 9.55 11.22 7.46
C ALA A 79 8.28 10.39 7.58
N PHE A 80 7.75 9.92 6.45
CA PHE A 80 6.55 9.09 6.41
C PHE A 80 6.76 7.73 7.09
N ALA A 81 7.87 7.03 6.84
CA ALA A 81 8.20 5.77 7.52
C ALA A 81 8.24 5.94 9.05
N ARG A 82 8.87 7.01 9.54
CA ARG A 82 8.88 7.34 10.99
C ARG A 82 7.48 7.62 11.53
N GLN A 83 6.63 8.32 10.77
CA GLN A 83 5.24 8.55 11.13
C GLN A 83 4.47 7.23 11.27
N LEU A 84 4.61 6.31 10.30
CA LEU A 84 3.92 5.01 10.35
C LEU A 84 4.39 4.18 11.56
N LEU A 85 5.70 4.14 11.83
CA LEU A 85 6.26 3.43 12.98
C LEU A 85 5.78 4.00 14.31
N ALA A 86 5.65 5.33 14.42
CA ALA A 86 5.14 5.98 15.61
C ALA A 86 3.63 5.77 15.81
N LEU A 87 2.87 5.69 14.70
CA LEU A 87 1.43 5.43 14.73
C LEU A 87 1.11 3.98 15.14
N GLY A 88 1.85 3.01 14.59
CA GLY A 88 1.58 1.59 14.79
C GLY A 88 0.24 1.14 14.17
N GLY A 89 -0.23 -0.03 14.58
CA GLY A 89 -1.50 -0.59 14.12
C GLY A 89 -1.43 -1.23 12.73
N THR A 90 -2.58 -1.35 12.08
CA THR A 90 -2.72 -1.98 10.76
C THR A 90 -3.14 -0.97 9.71
N MET A 91 -2.42 -0.93 8.59
CA MET A 91 -2.63 0.08 7.55
C MET A 91 -2.40 -0.44 6.13
N LEU A 92 -3.00 0.24 5.15
CA LEU A 92 -2.69 0.11 3.73
C LEU A 92 -1.96 1.36 3.25
N VAL A 93 -0.88 1.18 2.50
CA VAL A 93 -0.16 2.23 1.80
C VAL A 93 -0.16 1.95 0.30
N VAL A 94 -0.62 2.91 -0.49
CA VAL A 94 -0.64 2.84 -1.95
C VAL A 94 0.33 3.85 -2.55
N GLY A 95 1.24 3.38 -3.41
CA GLY A 95 2.23 4.22 -4.05
C GLY A 95 2.55 3.79 -5.47
N HIS A 96 3.84 3.77 -5.79
CA HIS A 96 4.38 3.55 -7.13
C HIS A 96 5.50 2.50 -7.10
N THR A 97 5.97 2.14 -8.29
CA THR A 97 7.06 1.17 -8.49
C THR A 97 8.39 1.61 -7.88
N ASP A 98 8.60 2.91 -7.69
CA ASP A 98 9.76 3.51 -7.04
C ASP A 98 9.53 3.74 -5.53
N THR A 99 8.35 4.23 -5.13
CA THR A 99 8.11 4.57 -3.71
C THR A 99 7.88 3.35 -2.82
N ILE A 100 7.25 2.29 -3.33
CA ILE A 100 6.89 1.12 -2.51
C ILE A 100 8.11 0.30 -2.08
N PRO A 101 9.07 -0.03 -2.97
CA PRO A 101 10.30 -0.69 -2.56
C PRO A 101 11.09 0.10 -1.52
N ASP A 102 11.15 1.42 -1.69
CA ASP A 102 11.90 2.29 -0.77
C ASP A 102 11.24 2.36 0.60
N LEU A 103 9.91 2.47 0.65
CA LEU A 103 9.18 2.44 1.92
C LEU A 103 9.33 1.09 2.62
N ILE A 104 9.30 -0.04 1.89
CA ILE A 104 9.56 -1.37 2.45
C ILE A 104 10.93 -1.42 3.14
N ARG A 105 11.98 -0.93 2.47
CA ARG A 105 13.34 -0.87 3.05
C ARG A 105 13.40 0.01 4.29
N LEU A 106 12.79 1.19 4.25
CA LEU A 106 12.76 2.13 5.37
C LEU A 106 12.03 1.58 6.60
N LEU A 107 11.06 0.68 6.38
CA LEU A 107 10.36 -0.05 7.44
C LEU A 107 11.10 -1.32 7.88
N GLY A 108 12.32 -1.57 7.38
CA GLY A 108 13.16 -2.72 7.73
C GLY A 108 12.79 -4.02 7.00
N GLY A 109 11.93 -3.95 5.99
CA GLY A 109 11.54 -5.11 5.18
C GLY A 109 12.38 -5.28 3.91
N GLU A 110 12.09 -6.38 3.19
CA GLU A 110 12.80 -6.77 1.97
C GLU A 110 11.87 -6.65 0.75
N PRO A 111 12.10 -5.69 -0.17
CA PRO A 111 11.18 -5.46 -1.30
C PRO A 111 11.26 -6.55 -2.38
N GLY A 112 12.25 -7.43 -2.29
CA GLY A 112 12.48 -8.51 -3.25
C GLY A 112 12.91 -7.96 -4.62
N MET A 113 12.47 -8.66 -5.66
CA MET A 113 12.84 -8.33 -7.05
C MET A 113 12.23 -6.99 -7.50
N PRO A 114 12.93 -6.22 -8.34
CA PRO A 114 12.37 -5.01 -8.95
C PRO A 114 11.01 -5.25 -9.61
N TYR A 115 10.20 -4.20 -9.67
CA TYR A 115 8.92 -4.23 -10.37
C TYR A 115 9.14 -4.32 -11.88
N LEU A 116 8.34 -5.15 -12.54
CA LEU A 116 8.07 -4.99 -13.97
C LEU A 116 6.92 -3.98 -14.15
N GLU A 117 6.85 -3.34 -15.32
CA GLU A 117 5.75 -2.44 -15.69
C GLU A 117 4.38 -3.12 -15.59
N THR A 118 4.31 -4.44 -15.72
CA THR A 118 3.08 -5.24 -15.66
C THR A 118 2.67 -5.69 -14.25
N ASP A 119 3.51 -5.49 -13.24
CA ASP A 119 3.33 -6.04 -11.88
C ASP A 119 2.37 -5.21 -11.04
N PHE A 120 1.11 -5.15 -11.46
CA PHE A 120 0.03 -4.45 -10.74
C PHE A 120 -0.54 -5.28 -9.58
N ASP A 121 -0.28 -6.58 -9.55
CA ASP A 121 -0.92 -7.53 -8.65
C ASP A 121 -0.25 -7.64 -7.27
N ARG A 122 1.00 -7.20 -7.15
CA ARG A 122 1.82 -7.31 -5.93
C ARG A 122 1.23 -6.53 -4.76
N VAL A 123 0.96 -7.22 -3.66
CA VAL A 123 0.63 -6.63 -2.36
C VAL A 123 1.59 -7.20 -1.33
N TYR A 124 2.42 -6.34 -0.75
CA TYR A 124 3.34 -6.69 0.32
C TYR A 124 2.62 -6.62 1.66
N GLN A 125 2.91 -7.58 2.54
CA GLN A 125 2.57 -7.53 3.95
C GLN A 125 3.87 -7.46 4.75
N LEU A 126 4.06 -6.36 5.48
CA LEU A 126 5.12 -6.23 6.45
C LEU A 126 4.52 -6.42 7.85
N VAL A 127 5.04 -7.39 8.59
CA VAL A 127 4.72 -7.57 10.02
C VAL A 127 5.95 -7.14 10.81
N ILE A 128 5.80 -6.07 11.58
CA ILE A 128 6.83 -5.51 12.44
C ILE A 128 6.49 -5.90 13.88
N ALA A 129 7.27 -6.80 14.44
CA ALA A 129 7.05 -7.31 15.79
C ALA A 129 7.55 -6.31 16.85
N GLY A 130 7.10 -6.49 18.09
CA GLY A 130 7.44 -5.61 19.20
C GLY A 130 8.93 -5.58 19.58
N ASP A 131 9.72 -6.54 19.10
CA ASP A 131 11.17 -6.62 19.25
C ASP A 131 11.94 -5.98 18.08
N GLY A 132 11.23 -5.42 17.10
CA GLY A 132 11.79 -4.77 15.92
C GLY A 132 12.07 -5.73 14.75
N SER A 133 11.82 -7.03 14.89
CA SER A 133 11.94 -7.96 13.76
C SER A 133 10.86 -7.68 12.71
N VAL A 134 11.24 -7.76 11.43
CA VAL A 134 10.35 -7.46 10.29
C VAL A 134 10.25 -8.68 9.39
N THR A 135 9.02 -9.15 9.16
CA THR A 135 8.73 -10.18 8.18
C THR A 135 8.05 -9.54 6.97
N THR A 136 8.60 -9.75 5.77
CA THR A 136 7.98 -9.34 4.51
C THR A 136 7.40 -10.54 3.79
N THR A 137 6.11 -10.50 3.47
CA THR A 137 5.42 -11.52 2.66
C THR A 137 4.87 -10.86 1.40
N LEU A 138 5.16 -11.43 0.25
CA LEU A 138 4.58 -11.00 -1.03
C LEU A 138 3.30 -11.79 -1.31
N LEU A 139 2.19 -11.09 -1.43
CA LEU A 139 0.88 -11.60 -1.84
C LEU A 139 0.57 -11.15 -3.27
N ALA A 140 -0.34 -11.84 -3.93
CA ALA A 140 -0.83 -11.50 -5.26
C ALA A 140 -2.34 -11.28 -5.22
N SER A 141 -2.80 -10.14 -5.73
CA SER A 141 -4.21 -9.87 -5.95
C SER A 141 -4.70 -10.60 -7.21
N LEU A 142 -5.99 -10.95 -7.22
CA LEU A 142 -6.64 -11.46 -8.42
C LEU A 142 -6.61 -10.39 -9.54
N PRO A 143 -6.47 -10.81 -10.82
CA PRO A 143 -6.43 -9.92 -11.97
C PRO A 143 -7.69 -9.06 -12.12
#